data_AF-A0A9E6EVS8-F1
#
_entry.id   AF-A0A9E6EVS8-F1
#
_cell.length_a   1.000
_cell.length_b   1.000
_cell.length_c   1.000
_cell.angle_alpha   90.00
_cell.angle_beta   90.00
_cell.angle_gamma   90.00
#
_symmetry.space_group_name_H-M   'P 1'
#
loop_
_entity.id
_entity.type
_entity.pdbx_description
1 polymer ?
#
loop_
_entity_poly.entity_id
_entity_poly.type
_entity_poly.pdbx_seq_one_letter_code
_entity_poly.pdbx_strand_id
1 'polypeptide(L)'
;MLQKNYFLDCLSNWDYKIITVLIDKKEHYQKYSVWRYDPYHYAMAIIFERFHLRLKEIRKEGDMMFESRGGKEDRRLKDSYSKIFKEGTDYIKPEDIDETLTSKELKIKQKNANISGLQLADLIAFPCRKFALKHFNLQTDNRHTFNDRIIEVIKNKFFQKDNKIDGYGIKLLP
;
A
#
# COMPACT_ATOMS: atom_id res chain seq x y z
N MET A 1 -2.43 -35.28 11.51
CA MET A 1 -2.71 -34.77 10.15
C MET A 1 -2.89 -33.26 10.28
N LEU A 2 -1.94 -32.45 9.80
CA LEU A 2 -2.10 -30.99 9.85
C LEU A 2 -3.30 -30.62 8.96
N GLN A 3 -4.32 -30.02 9.57
CA GLN A 3 -5.53 -29.59 8.87
C GLN A 3 -5.14 -28.61 7.76
N LYS A 4 -5.39 -28.99 6.50
CA LYS A 4 -5.11 -28.15 5.33
C LYS A 4 -5.85 -26.83 5.48
N ASN A 5 -5.12 -25.72 5.54
CA ASN A 5 -5.71 -24.40 5.68
C ASN A 5 -5.91 -23.80 4.29
N TYR A 6 -7.10 -24.00 3.74
CA TYR A 6 -7.45 -23.56 2.39
C TYR A 6 -7.23 -22.06 2.17
N PHE A 7 -7.46 -21.24 3.19
CA PHE A 7 -7.23 -19.80 3.11
C PHE A 7 -5.74 -19.47 2.90
N LEU A 8 -4.83 -20.08 3.67
CA LEU A 8 -3.39 -19.89 3.50
C LEU A 8 -2.91 -20.40 2.14
N ASP A 9 -3.46 -21.53 1.67
CA ASP A 9 -3.15 -22.06 0.33
C ASP A 9 -3.56 -21.08 -0.77
N CYS A 10 -4.75 -20.48 -0.68
CA CYS A 10 -5.20 -19.45 -1.62
C CYS A 10 -4.28 -18.24 -1.63
N LEU A 11 -3.95 -17.68 -0.45
CA LEU A 11 -3.03 -16.55 -0.35
C LEU A 11 -1.69 -16.86 -1.00
N SER A 12 -1.13 -18.04 -0.74
CA SER A 12 0.14 -18.49 -1.33
C SER A 12 0.08 -18.60 -2.85
N ASN A 13 -1.04 -19.03 -3.42
CA ASN A 13 -1.15 -19.39 -4.84
C ASN A 13 -1.62 -18.25 -5.75
N TRP A 14 -2.37 -17.26 -5.24
CA TRP A 14 -2.80 -16.13 -6.09
C TRP A 14 -1.61 -15.27 -6.54
N ASP A 15 -1.65 -14.78 -7.78
CA ASP A 15 -0.60 -13.90 -8.31
C ASP A 15 -0.88 -12.44 -7.95
N TYR A 16 -0.04 -11.90 -7.07
CA TYR A 16 -0.06 -10.50 -6.65
C TYR A 16 1.26 -10.11 -6.00
N LYS A 17 1.49 -8.80 -5.90
CA LYS A 17 2.60 -8.22 -5.15
C LYS A 17 2.08 -7.30 -4.05
N ILE A 18 2.82 -7.24 -2.95
CA ILE A 18 2.47 -6.47 -1.77
C ILE A 18 3.42 -5.29 -1.65
N ILE A 19 2.85 -4.10 -1.49
CA ILE A 19 3.54 -2.90 -1.05
C ILE A 19 2.83 -2.44 0.22
N THR A 20 3.59 -2.23 1.29
CA THR A 20 3.08 -1.78 2.59
C THR A 20 3.78 -0.49 3.00
N VAL A 21 2.99 0.51 3.32
CA VAL A 21 3.47 1.80 3.85
C VAL A 21 3.01 1.91 5.30
N LEU A 22 3.97 2.06 6.20
CA LEU A 22 3.76 2.31 7.62
C LEU A 22 4.08 3.77 7.89
N ILE A 23 3.21 4.47 8.61
CA ILE A 23 3.38 5.88 8.97
C ILE A 23 3.31 6.06 10.48
N ASP A 24 4.31 6.73 11.06
CA ASP A 24 4.26 7.16 12.46
C ASP A 24 3.48 8.48 12.56
N LYS A 25 2.18 8.39 12.81
CA LYS A 25 1.34 9.60 12.87
C LYS A 25 1.83 10.66 13.87
N LYS A 26 2.58 10.27 14.92
CA LYS A 26 3.13 11.21 15.90
C LYS A 26 4.33 11.95 15.34
N GLU A 27 5.30 11.21 14.77
CA GLU A 27 6.47 11.82 14.15
C GLU A 27 6.05 12.71 12.96
N HIS A 28 5.11 12.26 12.13
CA HIS A 28 4.59 13.00 10.98
C HIS A 28 4.04 14.36 11.41
N TYR A 29 3.23 14.36 12.47
CA TYR A 29 2.63 15.58 13.01
C TYR A 29 3.70 16.55 13.56
N GLN A 30 4.73 16.02 14.22
CA GLN A 30 5.82 16.83 14.78
C GLN A 30 6.71 17.43 13.67
N LYS A 31 6.99 16.64 12.63
CA LYS A 31 7.88 17.02 11.54
C LYS A 31 7.22 17.99 10.56
N TYR A 32 5.93 17.82 10.28
CA TYR A 32 5.20 18.60 9.28
C TYR A 32 4.13 19.51 9.90
N SER A 33 4.50 20.20 10.98
CA SER A 33 3.61 21.09 11.73
C SER A 33 3.04 22.27 10.90
N VAL A 34 3.75 22.69 9.85
CA VAL A 34 3.37 23.79 8.95
C VAL A 34 2.71 23.28 7.66
N TRP A 35 3.20 22.16 7.11
CA TRP A 35 2.71 21.56 5.87
C TRP A 35 1.81 20.36 6.20
N ARG A 36 0.51 20.59 6.35
CA ARG A 36 -0.47 19.52 6.64
C ARG A 36 -0.70 18.62 5.43
N TYR A 37 0.27 17.77 5.10
CA TYR A 37 -0.05 16.54 4.39
C TYR A 37 -0.87 15.68 5.35
N ASP A 38 -2.13 15.44 5.01
CA ASP A 38 -2.92 14.42 5.68
C ASP A 38 -2.16 13.08 5.60
N PRO A 39 -1.98 12.33 6.70
CA PRO A 39 -1.22 11.07 6.69
C PRO A 39 -1.68 10.07 5.62
N TYR A 40 -2.99 10.07 5.29
CA TYR A 40 -3.52 9.21 4.24
C TYR A 40 -3.16 9.71 2.84
N HIS A 41 -3.14 11.03 2.63
CA HIS A 41 -2.70 11.61 1.35
C HIS A 41 -1.22 11.34 1.12
N TYR A 42 -0.41 11.44 2.18
CA TYR A 42 1.00 11.12 2.10
C TYR A 42 1.23 9.63 1.80
N ALA A 43 0.56 8.73 2.53
CA ALA A 43 0.64 7.30 2.26
C ALA A 43 0.18 6.96 0.83
N MET A 44 -0.89 7.61 0.34
CA MET A 44 -1.37 7.45 -1.03
C MET A 44 -0.33 7.90 -2.07
N ALA A 45 0.32 9.05 -1.88
CA ALA A 45 1.38 9.52 -2.77
C ALA A 45 2.54 8.53 -2.83
N ILE A 46 2.94 7.97 -1.69
CA ILE A 46 4.00 6.96 -1.64
C ILE A 46 3.58 5.64 -2.32
N ILE A 47 2.35 5.17 -2.12
CA ILE A 47 1.82 3.99 -2.83
C ILE A 47 1.81 4.24 -4.33
N PHE A 48 1.32 5.42 -4.75
CA PHE A 48 1.33 5.85 -6.15
C PHE A 48 2.74 5.79 -6.73
N GLU A 49 3.74 6.34 -6.03
CA GLU A 49 5.12 6.32 -6.50
C GLU A 49 5.65 4.91 -6.74
N ARG A 50 5.40 4.01 -5.78
CA ARG A 50 5.86 2.62 -5.90
C ARG A 50 5.15 1.90 -7.04
N PHE A 51 3.86 2.17 -7.23
CA PHE A 51 3.08 1.59 -8.30
C PHE A 51 3.53 2.10 -9.68
N HIS A 52 3.64 3.41 -9.84
CA HIS A 52 4.13 4.07 -11.07
C HIS A 52 5.50 3.53 -11.49
N LEU A 53 6.49 3.54 -10.56
CA LEU A 53 7.84 3.07 -10.88
C LEU A 53 7.86 1.59 -11.25
N ARG A 54 7.02 0.77 -10.62
CA ARG A 54 6.90 -0.64 -10.97
C ARG A 54 6.32 -0.82 -12.38
N LEU A 55 5.26 -0.10 -12.71
CA LEU A 55 4.64 -0.12 -14.03
C LEU A 55 5.63 0.31 -15.13
N LYS A 56 6.39 1.39 -14.88
CA LYS A 56 7.45 1.87 -15.77
C LYS A 56 8.55 0.82 -15.99
N GLU A 57 8.99 0.16 -14.92
CA GLU A 57 10.01 -0.90 -14.98
C GLU A 57 9.58 -2.09 -15.86
N ILE A 58 8.31 -2.50 -15.77
CA ILE A 58 7.77 -3.62 -16.57
C ILE A 58 7.13 -3.21 -17.89
N ARG A 59 7.15 -1.92 -18.22
CA ARG A 59 6.51 -1.35 -19.40
C ARG A 59 5.04 -1.78 -19.53
N LYS A 60 4.29 -1.64 -18.44
CA LYS A 60 2.84 -1.88 -18.42
C LYS A 60 2.12 -0.66 -17.89
N GLU A 61 0.83 -0.63 -18.17
CA GLU A 61 -0.09 0.35 -17.61
C GLU A 61 -1.00 -0.30 -16.55
N GLY A 62 -1.58 0.52 -15.69
CA GLY A 62 -2.49 0.09 -14.66
C GLY A 62 -3.26 1.24 -14.03
N ASP A 63 -4.01 0.95 -12.97
CA ASP A 63 -4.82 1.94 -12.28
C ASP A 63 -4.95 1.64 -10.79
N MET A 64 -5.32 2.65 -10.02
CA MET A 64 -5.44 2.57 -8.57
C MET A 64 -6.90 2.50 -8.12
N MET A 65 -7.19 1.60 -7.18
CA MET A 65 -8.50 1.44 -6.58
C MET A 65 -8.41 1.36 -5.05
N PHE A 66 -9.27 2.13 -4.38
CA PHE A 66 -9.28 2.27 -2.93
C PHE A 66 -10.66 1.92 -2.36
N GLU A 67 -10.69 1.32 -1.17
CA GLU A 67 -11.92 1.14 -0.41
C GLU A 67 -12.39 2.50 0.15
N SER A 68 -13.69 2.75 -0.01
CA SER A 68 -14.39 3.94 0.48
C SER A 68 -14.29 4.07 1.99
N ARG A 69 -14.12 5.30 2.45
CA ARG A 69 -14.16 5.70 3.86
C ARG A 69 -15.31 6.67 4.16
N GLY A 70 -16.05 7.07 3.11
CA GLY A 70 -17.29 7.83 3.20
C GLY A 70 -17.11 9.34 3.01
N GLY A 71 -18.10 9.92 2.31
CA GLY A 71 -18.38 11.36 2.25
C GLY A 71 -17.16 12.24 1.97
N LYS A 72 -16.75 13.00 2.99
CA LYS A 72 -15.68 14.00 2.89
C LYS A 72 -14.30 13.37 2.67
N GLU A 73 -14.03 12.21 3.26
CA GLU A 73 -12.70 11.57 3.17
C GLU A 73 -12.44 11.02 1.76
N ASP A 74 -13.46 10.45 1.11
CA ASP A 74 -13.37 9.99 -0.27
C ASP A 74 -13.09 11.14 -1.24
N ARG A 75 -13.75 12.29 -1.02
CA ARG A 75 -13.53 13.49 -1.82
C ARG A 75 -12.10 13.99 -1.66
N ARG A 76 -11.61 14.07 -0.42
CA ARG A 76 -10.24 14.52 -0.13
C ARG A 76 -9.18 13.61 -0.77
N LEU A 77 -9.40 12.29 -0.76
CA LEU A 77 -8.53 11.33 -1.46
C LEU A 77 -8.53 11.55 -2.99
N LYS A 78 -9.72 11.73 -3.60
CA LYS A 78 -9.82 12.03 -5.04
C LYS A 78 -9.14 13.34 -5.41
N ASP A 79 -9.33 14.38 -4.61
CA ASP A 79 -8.70 15.69 -4.83
C ASP A 79 -7.18 15.55 -4.72
N SER A 80 -6.69 14.82 -3.72
CA SER A 80 -5.25 14.55 -3.56
C SER A 80 -4.68 13.70 -4.69
N TYR A 81 -5.43 12.73 -5.23
CA TYR A 81 -4.98 11.92 -6.36
C TYR A 81 -4.90 12.77 -7.62
N SER A 82 -5.93 13.55 -7.91
CA SER A 82 -5.95 14.51 -9.02
C SER A 82 -4.80 15.50 -8.95
N LYS A 83 -4.40 15.92 -7.74
CA LYS A 83 -3.28 16.82 -7.50
C LYS A 83 -1.94 16.20 -7.92
N ILE A 84 -1.75 14.89 -7.73
CA ILE A 84 -0.53 14.18 -8.16
C ILE A 84 -0.32 14.32 -9.68
N PHE A 85 -1.38 14.22 -10.49
CA PHE A 85 -1.27 14.40 -11.95
C PHE A 85 -0.94 15.84 -12.38
N LYS A 86 -1.20 16.83 -11.52
CA LYS A 86 -0.96 18.25 -11.82
C LYS A 86 0.41 18.71 -11.33
N GLU A 87 0.81 18.27 -10.15
CA GLU A 87 1.98 18.79 -9.43
C GLU A 87 3.08 17.74 -9.26
N GLY A 88 2.79 16.46 -9.49
CA GLY A 88 3.70 15.36 -9.25
C GLY A 88 3.71 14.96 -7.78
N THR A 89 4.77 14.24 -7.41
CA THR A 89 5.15 13.98 -6.02
C THR A 89 6.57 14.48 -5.78
N ASP A 90 7.11 14.26 -4.59
CA ASP A 90 8.50 14.61 -4.28
C ASP A 90 9.53 13.91 -5.20
N TYR A 91 9.15 12.79 -5.82
CA TYR A 91 10.05 11.95 -6.63
C TYR A 91 9.59 11.73 -8.08
N ILE A 92 8.35 12.09 -8.43
CA ILE A 92 7.80 11.86 -9.77
C ILE A 92 7.25 13.17 -10.30
N LYS A 93 7.69 13.55 -11.50
CA LYS A 93 7.20 14.75 -12.16
C LYS A 93 5.87 14.48 -12.86
N PRO A 94 4.96 15.47 -12.99
CA PRO A 94 3.69 15.31 -13.69
C PRO A 94 3.82 14.67 -15.08
N GLU A 95 4.81 15.10 -15.86
CA GLU A 95 5.05 14.65 -17.23
C GLU A 95 5.42 13.17 -17.34
N ASP A 96 5.93 12.55 -16.28
CA ASP A 96 6.30 11.13 -16.28
C ASP A 96 5.09 10.22 -16.00
N ILE A 97 3.98 10.74 -15.47
CA ILE A 97 2.88 9.94 -14.92
C ILE A 97 2.05 9.25 -16.01
N ASP A 98 1.75 9.99 -17.08
CA ASP A 98 0.82 9.57 -18.14
C ASP A 98 1.33 8.34 -18.91
N GLU A 99 2.60 7.95 -18.73
CA GLU A 99 3.20 6.74 -19.30
C GLU A 99 2.68 5.42 -18.69
N THR A 100 2.00 5.47 -17.54
CA THR A 100 1.70 4.25 -16.74
C THR A 100 0.28 4.17 -16.20
N LEU A 101 -0.40 5.28 -15.95
CA LEU A 101 -1.73 5.27 -15.36
C LEU A 101 -2.80 5.39 -16.43
N THR A 102 -3.74 4.43 -16.47
CA THR A 102 -4.83 4.43 -17.46
C THR A 102 -5.93 5.46 -17.16
N SER A 103 -5.91 6.06 -15.97
CA SER A 103 -6.92 7.02 -15.51
C SER A 103 -6.32 8.07 -14.59
N LYS A 104 -6.78 9.32 -14.75
CA LYS A 104 -6.50 10.44 -13.84
C LYS A 104 -7.51 10.53 -12.68
N GLU A 105 -8.47 9.61 -12.63
CA GLU A 105 -9.48 9.52 -11.57
C GLU A 105 -9.24 8.33 -10.64
N LEU A 106 -9.25 8.59 -9.33
CA LEU A 106 -9.14 7.53 -8.33
C LEU A 106 -10.44 6.71 -8.26
N LYS A 107 -10.34 5.41 -8.52
CA LYS A 107 -11.46 4.47 -8.38
C LYS A 107 -11.71 4.21 -6.89
N ILE A 108 -12.76 4.83 -6.34
CA ILE A 108 -13.22 4.55 -4.96
C ILE A 108 -14.44 3.64 -5.00
N LYS A 109 -14.42 2.58 -4.19
CA LYS A 109 -15.49 1.57 -4.15
C LYS A 109 -15.93 1.28 -2.73
N GLN A 110 -17.24 1.15 -2.53
CA GLN A 110 -17.82 0.81 -1.24
C GLN A 110 -17.47 -0.62 -0.83
N LYS A 111 -17.32 -0.88 0.48
CA LYS A 111 -17.02 -2.22 1.01
C LYS A 111 -18.04 -3.27 0.57
N ASN A 112 -19.32 -2.88 0.50
CA ASN A 112 -20.41 -3.74 0.04
C ASN A 112 -20.31 -4.16 -1.45
N ALA A 113 -19.45 -3.53 -2.24
CA ALA A 113 -19.18 -3.94 -3.62
C ALA A 113 -18.38 -5.25 -3.70
N ASN A 114 -17.81 -5.72 -2.58
CA ASN A 114 -17.16 -7.03 -2.45
C ASN A 114 -16.11 -7.32 -3.54
N ILE A 115 -15.30 -6.32 -3.88
CA ILE A 115 -14.27 -6.45 -4.91
C ILE A 115 -13.11 -7.26 -4.37
N SER A 116 -12.81 -8.39 -4.99
CA SER A 116 -11.84 -9.38 -4.48
C SER A 116 -10.45 -8.79 -4.18
N GLY A 117 -9.94 -7.89 -5.03
CA GLY A 117 -8.65 -7.24 -4.79
C GLY A 117 -8.65 -6.33 -3.55
N LEU A 118 -9.75 -5.61 -3.29
CA LEU A 118 -9.89 -4.79 -2.09
C LEU A 118 -10.05 -5.66 -0.84
N GLN A 119 -10.83 -6.74 -0.92
CA GLN A 119 -10.97 -7.68 0.20
C GLN A 119 -9.65 -8.36 0.55
N LEU A 120 -8.87 -8.77 -0.46
CA LEU A 120 -7.52 -9.32 -0.26
C LEU A 120 -6.61 -8.29 0.43
N ALA A 121 -6.60 -7.05 -0.06
CA ALA A 121 -5.79 -5.98 0.54
C ALA A 121 -6.17 -5.73 2.01
N ASP A 122 -7.48 -5.66 2.33
CA ASP A 122 -7.99 -5.48 3.70
C ASP A 122 -7.57 -6.65 4.61
N LEU A 123 -7.71 -7.89 4.14
CA LEU A 123 -7.35 -9.10 4.88
C LEU A 123 -5.86 -9.15 5.26
N ILE A 124 -4.97 -8.73 4.37
CA ILE A 124 -3.52 -8.78 4.63
C ILE A 124 -2.97 -7.49 5.26
N ALA A 125 -3.73 -6.40 5.30
CA ALA A 125 -3.24 -5.10 5.81
C ALA A 125 -2.74 -5.18 7.25
N PHE A 126 -3.48 -5.85 8.15
CA PHE A 126 -3.07 -5.99 9.54
C PHE A 126 -1.85 -6.92 9.73
N PRO A 127 -1.78 -8.13 9.13
CA PRO A 127 -0.57 -8.94 9.09
C PRO A 127 0.65 -8.15 8.59
N CYS A 128 0.51 -7.45 7.45
CA CYS A 128 1.59 -6.65 6.85
C CYS A 128 2.05 -5.52 7.78
N ARG A 129 1.13 -4.87 8.49
CA ARG A 129 1.47 -3.87 9.52
C ARG A 129 2.29 -4.49 10.65
N LYS A 130 1.90 -5.66 11.19
CA LYS A 130 2.69 -6.33 12.25
C LYS A 130 4.07 -6.73 11.74
N PHE A 131 4.16 -7.23 10.50
CA PHE A 131 5.43 -7.54 9.86
C PHE A 131 6.33 -6.30 9.74
N ALA A 132 5.81 -5.19 9.22
CA ALA A 132 6.56 -3.94 9.09
C ALA A 132 7.03 -3.41 10.46
N LEU A 133 6.17 -3.44 11.49
CA LEU A 133 6.57 -3.03 12.85
C LEU A 133 7.72 -3.88 13.41
N LYS A 134 7.68 -5.20 13.22
CA LYS A 134 8.78 -6.10 13.61
C LYS A 134 10.04 -5.81 12.78
N HIS A 135 9.90 -5.64 11.47
CA HIS A 135 11.01 -5.38 10.54
C HIS A 135 11.78 -4.10 10.88
N PHE A 136 11.07 -3.03 11.24
CA PHE A 136 11.67 -1.75 11.64
C PHE A 136 12.02 -1.66 13.14
N ASN A 137 11.96 -2.78 13.88
CA ASN A 137 12.24 -2.82 15.33
C ASN A 137 11.36 -1.87 16.17
N LEU A 138 10.12 -1.61 15.72
CA LEU A 138 9.15 -0.73 16.39
C LEU A 138 8.21 -1.47 17.35
N GLN A 139 8.25 -2.80 17.36
CA GLN A 139 7.45 -3.62 18.27
C GLN A 139 8.16 -4.92 18.64
N THR A 140 8.10 -5.30 19.91
CA THR A 140 8.73 -6.51 20.48
C THR A 140 7.72 -7.62 20.82
N ASP A 141 6.53 -7.61 20.21
CA ASP A 141 5.49 -8.63 20.44
C ASP A 141 5.94 -9.98 19.85
N ASN A 142 6.44 -10.85 20.74
CA ASN A 142 6.96 -12.17 20.42
C ASN A 142 5.88 -13.26 20.35
N ARG A 143 4.59 -12.92 20.55
CA ARG A 143 3.52 -13.91 20.44
C ARG A 143 3.38 -14.37 19.00
N HIS A 144 3.31 -15.68 18.82
CA HIS A 144 2.99 -16.30 17.54
C HIS A 144 1.46 -16.35 17.37
N THR A 145 0.96 -15.66 16.35
CA THR A 145 -0.47 -15.53 16.04
C THR A 145 -0.76 -16.08 14.66
N PHE A 146 -2.05 -16.20 14.30
CA PHE A 146 -2.42 -16.58 12.94
C PHE A 146 -1.89 -15.61 11.87
N ASN A 147 -1.68 -14.33 12.24
CA ASN A 147 -1.08 -13.34 11.33
C ASN A 147 0.35 -13.70 10.94
N ASP A 148 1.10 -14.34 11.84
CA ASP A 148 2.48 -14.76 11.53
C ASP A 148 2.46 -15.89 10.48
N ARG A 149 1.48 -16.81 10.54
CA ARG A 149 1.25 -17.82 9.48
C ARG A 149 0.84 -17.21 8.14
N ILE A 150 0.04 -16.14 8.15
CA ILE A 150 -0.28 -15.38 6.93
C ILE A 150 1.00 -14.79 6.33
N ILE A 151 1.84 -14.17 7.16
CA ILE A 151 3.10 -13.59 6.71
C ILE A 151 4.04 -14.65 6.13
N GLU A 152 4.16 -15.82 6.76
CA GLU A 152 4.98 -16.92 6.24
C GLU A 152 4.64 -17.28 4.78
N VAL A 153 3.35 -17.34 4.42
CA VAL A 153 2.92 -17.73 3.07
C VAL A 153 2.92 -16.57 2.05
N ILE A 154 2.94 -15.31 2.50
CA ILE A 154 2.95 -14.14 1.62
C ILE A 154 4.28 -13.37 1.61
N LYS A 155 5.28 -13.78 2.41
CA LYS A 155 6.56 -13.07 2.56
C LYS A 155 7.28 -12.85 1.23
N ASN A 156 7.27 -13.84 0.35
CA ASN A 156 7.85 -13.77 -0.99
C ASN A 156 7.02 -12.94 -2.00
N LYS A 157 5.82 -12.48 -1.60
CA LYS A 157 4.94 -11.62 -2.41
C LYS A 157 5.18 -10.14 -2.17
N PHE A 158 5.87 -9.76 -1.09
CA PHE A 158 6.33 -8.38 -0.96
C PHE A 158 7.19 -8.00 -2.16
N PHE A 159 6.93 -6.81 -2.70
CA PHE A 159 7.69 -6.30 -3.83
C PHE A 159 9.15 -6.10 -3.40
N GLN A 160 10.08 -6.55 -4.25
CA GLN A 160 11.51 -6.43 -4.02
C GLN A 160 12.17 -5.97 -5.31
N LYS A 161 13.20 -5.15 -5.17
CA LYS A 161 14.09 -4.77 -6.25
C LYS A 161 15.52 -5.03 -5.81
N ASP A 162 16.30 -5.73 -6.63
CA ASP A 162 17.68 -6.11 -6.32
C ASP A 162 17.82 -6.80 -4.96
N ASN A 163 16.90 -7.73 -4.66
CA ASN A 163 16.78 -8.43 -3.37
C ASN A 163 16.57 -7.52 -2.14
N LYS A 164 16.21 -6.24 -2.35
CA LYS A 164 15.88 -5.28 -1.31
C LYS A 164 14.38 -5.08 -1.20
N ILE A 165 13.85 -5.24 0.02
CA ILE A 165 12.45 -4.96 0.36
C ILE A 165 12.26 -3.52 0.87
N ASP A 166 13.27 -2.97 1.55
CA ASP A 166 13.23 -1.64 2.16
C ASP A 166 13.16 -0.53 1.11
N GLY A 167 12.15 0.34 1.23
CA GLY A 167 11.87 1.39 0.25
C GLY A 167 11.15 0.90 -1.01
N TYR A 168 10.89 -0.41 -1.10
CA TYR A 168 10.16 -1.05 -2.20
C TYR A 168 8.86 -1.67 -1.67
N GLY A 169 8.88 -2.94 -1.25
CA GLY A 169 7.72 -3.63 -0.71
C GLY A 169 7.31 -3.19 0.69
N ILE A 170 8.24 -2.61 1.46
CA ILE A 170 7.92 -1.99 2.76
C ILE A 170 8.59 -0.62 2.87
N LYS A 171 7.84 0.36 3.38
CA LYS A 171 8.35 1.71 3.61
C LYS A 171 7.83 2.26 4.93
N LEU A 172 8.74 2.74 5.77
CA LEU A 172 8.42 3.51 6.96
C LEU A 172 8.47 4.99 6.60
N LEU A 173 7.41 5.71 6.95
CA LEU A 173 7.31 7.15 6.84
C LEU A 173 7.35 7.75 8.23
N PRO A 174 8.01 8.91 8.39
CA PRO A 174 7.82 9.72 9.57
C PRO A 174 6.35 10.06 9.67
#